data_AF-A0A7Y2CY48-F1
#
_entry.id   AF-A0A7Y2CY48-F1
#
_cell.length_a   1.000
_cell.length_b   1.000
_cell.length_c   1.000
_cell.angle_alpha   90.00
_cell.angle_beta   90.00
_cell.angle_gamma   90.00
#
_symmetry.space_group_name_H-M   'P 1'
#
loop_
_entity.id
_entity.type
_entity.pdbx_description
1 polymer ?
#
loop_
_entity_poly.entity_id
_entity_poly.type
_entity_poly.pdbx_seq_one_letter_code
_entity_poly.pdbx_strand_id
1 'polypeptide(L)'
;MPTAARLMAALCLAVVGFVVSEMVKPLMPESTDFGYFVQVNIILGLAVGWFVMGRRAGRGTTAAINNGLTGVFVLFLWGIGVQAANEMVRLAMRNRYDGPLEAITDAFKIGAEFGLTIATVPIGIVFVVSAVISGLLTDYANRRWR
;
A
#
# COMPACT_ATOMS: atom_id res chain seq x y z
N MET A 1 -1.96 -9.63 -21.06
CA MET A 1 -3.36 -10.09 -21.06
C MET A 1 -3.94 -9.94 -19.65
N PRO A 2 -5.13 -9.35 -19.48
CA PRO A 2 -5.84 -9.36 -18.21
C PRO A 2 -6.23 -10.79 -17.85
N THR A 3 -5.96 -11.23 -16.63
CA THR A 3 -6.32 -12.58 -16.14
C THR A 3 -7.16 -12.44 -14.87
N ALA A 4 -7.98 -13.45 -14.57
CA ALA A 4 -8.79 -13.48 -13.34
C ALA A 4 -7.92 -13.30 -12.09
N ALA A 5 -6.70 -13.84 -12.10
CA ALA A 5 -5.73 -13.68 -11.02
C ALA A 5 -5.32 -12.21 -10.81
N ARG A 6 -5.10 -11.44 -11.88
CA ARG A 6 -4.72 -10.02 -11.76
C ARG A 6 -5.85 -9.17 -11.22
N LEU A 7 -7.09 -9.44 -11.64
CA LEU A 7 -8.27 -8.76 -11.11
C LEU A 7 -8.44 -9.07 -9.62
N MET A 8 -8.37 -10.36 -9.24
CA MET A 8 -8.49 -10.76 -7.84
C MET A 8 -7.43 -10.11 -6.96
N ALA A 9 -6.16 -10.14 -7.39
CA ALA A 9 -5.07 -9.50 -6.67
C ALA A 9 -5.27 -7.98 -6.50
N ALA A 10 -5.71 -7.30 -7.57
CA ALA A 10 -6.01 -5.86 -7.53
C ALA A 10 -7.14 -5.55 -6.54
N LEU A 11 -8.25 -6.29 -6.59
CA LEU A 11 -9.38 -6.09 -5.69
C LEU A 11 -9.01 -6.38 -4.23
N CYS A 12 -8.28 -7.47 -3.96
CA CYS A 12 -7.82 -7.77 -2.61
C CYS A 12 -6.95 -6.62 -2.06
N LEU A 13 -5.95 -6.17 -2.79
CA LEU A 13 -5.07 -5.09 -2.31
C LEU A 13 -5.76 -3.72 -2.28
N ALA A 14 -6.77 -3.48 -3.11
CA ALA A 14 -7.62 -2.29 -3.00
C ALA A 14 -8.39 -2.27 -1.66
N VAL A 15 -8.96 -3.42 -1.26
CA VAL A 15 -9.62 -3.56 0.04
C VAL A 15 -8.61 -3.36 1.18
N VAL A 16 -7.39 -3.89 1.06
CA VAL A 16 -6.32 -3.64 2.05
C VAL A 16 -6.00 -2.14 2.14
N GLY A 17 -5.84 -1.47 0.99
CA GLY A 17 -5.60 -0.03 0.93
C GLY A 17 -6.71 0.77 1.62
N PHE A 18 -7.97 0.41 1.42
CA PHE A 18 -9.11 1.01 2.11
C PHE A 18 -9.06 0.78 3.62
N VAL A 19 -9.01 -0.49 4.06
CA VAL A 19 -9.05 -0.85 5.49
C VAL A 19 -7.90 -0.20 6.26
N VAL A 20 -6.69 -0.30 5.73
CA VAL A 20 -5.51 0.29 6.39
C VAL A 20 -5.62 1.81 6.42
N SER A 21 -6.15 2.45 5.37
CA SER A 21 -6.38 3.90 5.40
C SER A 21 -7.33 4.32 6.51
N GLU A 22 -8.43 3.60 6.71
CA GLU A 22 -9.37 3.87 7.81
C GLU A 22 -8.74 3.64 9.19
N MET A 23 -7.83 2.67 9.32
CA MET A 23 -7.07 2.44 10.56
C MET A 23 -6.01 3.51 10.83
N VAL A 24 -5.48 4.15 9.78
CA VAL A 24 -4.46 5.21 9.91
C VAL A 24 -5.07 6.55 10.28
N LYS A 25 -6.28 6.87 9.81
CA LYS A 25 -6.97 8.12 10.15
C LYS A 25 -7.01 8.46 11.65
N PRO A 26 -7.40 7.55 12.56
CA PRO A 26 -7.46 7.85 13.99
C PRO A 26 -6.08 7.99 14.65
N LEU A 27 -4.98 7.65 13.95
CA LEU A 27 -3.62 7.84 14.45
C LEU A 27 -3.08 9.25 14.15
N MET A 28 -3.75 9.99 13.27
CA MET A 28 -3.35 11.35 12.89
C MET A 28 -4.06 12.39 13.77
N PRO A 29 -3.48 13.59 13.94
CA PRO A 29 -4.13 14.69 14.65
C PRO A 29 -5.52 15.02 14.07
N GLU A 30 -6.48 15.40 14.91
CA GLU A 30 -7.85 15.72 14.49
C GLU A 30 -7.93 16.85 13.45
N SER A 31 -6.92 17.73 13.40
CA SER A 31 -6.80 18.82 12.43
C SER A 31 -6.29 18.39 11.04
N THR A 32 -6.03 17.09 10.84
CA THR A 32 -5.52 16.55 9.58
C THR A 32 -6.63 16.50 8.54
N ASP A 33 -6.49 17.31 7.49
CA ASP A 33 -7.33 17.20 6.29
C ASP A 33 -6.85 16.02 5.42
N PHE A 34 -7.67 14.98 5.34
CA PHE A 34 -7.35 13.77 4.58
C PHE A 34 -7.60 13.89 3.08
N GLY A 35 -8.35 14.88 2.59
CA GLY A 35 -8.64 15.04 1.16
C GLY A 35 -8.92 13.72 0.42
N TYR A 36 -8.06 13.36 -0.54
CA TYR A 36 -8.14 12.13 -1.35
C TYR A 36 -7.32 10.93 -0.82
N PHE A 37 -6.90 10.95 0.45
CA PHE A 37 -6.00 9.95 1.05
C PHE A 37 -6.45 8.51 0.83
N VAL A 38 -7.72 8.21 1.13
CA VAL A 38 -8.28 6.85 1.00
C VAL A 38 -8.33 6.42 -0.47
N GLN A 39 -8.77 7.30 -1.35
CA GLN A 39 -8.90 7.05 -2.78
C GLN A 39 -7.55 6.77 -3.42
N VAL A 40 -6.51 7.52 -3.05
CA VAL A 40 -5.13 7.30 -3.48
C VAL A 40 -4.65 5.91 -3.04
N ASN A 41 -4.85 5.54 -1.77
CA ASN A 41 -4.42 4.23 -1.28
C ASN A 41 -5.19 3.06 -1.90
N ILE A 42 -6.48 3.23 -2.21
CA ILE A 42 -7.26 2.25 -2.98
C ILE A 42 -6.66 2.07 -4.38
N ILE A 43 -6.36 3.17 -5.08
CA ILE A 43 -5.77 3.14 -6.43
C ILE A 43 -4.38 2.50 -6.38
N LEU A 44 -3.57 2.80 -5.37
CA LEU A 44 -2.28 2.13 -5.15
C LEU A 44 -2.48 0.63 -4.90
N GLY A 45 -3.47 0.23 -4.11
CA GLY A 45 -3.84 -1.16 -3.89
C GLY A 45 -4.18 -1.88 -5.20
N LEU A 46 -5.02 -1.27 -6.04
CA LEU A 46 -5.34 -1.77 -7.37
C LEU A 46 -4.09 -1.93 -8.23
N ALA A 47 -3.22 -0.91 -8.27
CA ALA A 47 -2.01 -0.91 -9.06
C ALA A 47 -1.02 -1.99 -8.60
N VAL A 48 -0.71 -2.05 -7.31
CA VAL A 48 0.22 -3.05 -6.76
C VAL A 48 -0.33 -4.46 -6.97
N GLY A 49 -1.63 -4.68 -6.72
CA GLY A 49 -2.24 -5.99 -6.93
C GLY A 49 -2.17 -6.42 -8.38
N TRP A 50 -2.41 -5.50 -9.32
CA TRP A 50 -2.37 -5.78 -10.75
C TRP A 50 -0.96 -6.01 -11.30
N PHE A 51 0.01 -5.17 -10.91
CA PHE A 51 1.35 -5.15 -11.51
C PHE A 51 2.36 -6.02 -10.78
N VAL A 52 2.25 -6.18 -9.46
CA VAL A 52 3.23 -6.91 -8.65
C VAL A 52 2.74 -8.31 -8.38
N MET A 53 1.57 -8.41 -7.76
CA MET A 53 1.06 -9.66 -7.22
C MET A 53 0.42 -10.55 -8.29
N GLY A 54 -0.46 -9.99 -9.12
CA GLY A 54 -1.21 -10.74 -10.13
C GLY A 54 -0.35 -11.39 -11.22
N ARG A 55 0.85 -10.84 -11.52
CA ARG A 55 1.79 -11.42 -12.50
C ARG A 55 2.46 -12.72 -12.02
N ARG A 56 2.38 -13.02 -10.72
CA ARG A 56 3.16 -14.08 -10.06
C ARG A 56 2.29 -15.26 -9.59
N ALA A 57 1.00 -15.26 -9.93
CA ALA A 57 0.05 -16.30 -9.56
C ALA A 57 0.34 -17.66 -10.24
N GLY A 58 -0.10 -18.77 -9.62
CA GLY A 58 -0.04 -20.11 -10.22
C GLY A 58 1.23 -20.89 -9.95
N ARG A 59 2.03 -20.50 -8.97
CA ARG A 59 3.32 -21.15 -8.62
C ARG A 59 3.23 -22.06 -7.38
N GLY A 60 2.01 -22.41 -6.95
CA GLY A 60 1.75 -23.23 -5.78
C GLY A 60 1.45 -22.42 -4.52
N THR A 61 0.99 -23.12 -3.47
CA THR A 61 0.43 -22.49 -2.26
C THR A 61 1.46 -21.69 -1.46
N THR A 62 2.67 -22.24 -1.27
CA THR A 62 3.75 -21.51 -0.57
C THR A 62 4.16 -20.24 -1.33
N ALA A 63 4.25 -20.33 -2.66
CA ALA A 63 4.54 -19.17 -3.50
C ALA A 63 3.41 -18.13 -3.46
N ALA A 64 2.16 -18.56 -3.30
CA ALA A 64 1.01 -17.67 -3.18
C ALA A 64 1.08 -16.80 -1.91
N ILE A 65 1.43 -17.39 -0.77
CA ILE A 65 1.61 -16.68 0.51
C ILE A 65 2.74 -15.65 0.38
N ASN A 66 3.90 -16.06 -0.11
CA ASN A 66 5.04 -15.15 -0.32
C ASN A 66 4.70 -14.01 -1.28
N ASN A 67 3.89 -14.28 -2.30
CA ASN A 67 3.43 -13.29 -3.25
C ASN A 67 2.47 -12.27 -2.60
N GLY A 68 1.56 -12.72 -1.75
CA GLY A 68 0.68 -11.84 -0.98
C GLY A 68 1.45 -10.98 0.02
N LEU A 69 2.44 -11.55 0.72
CA LEU A 69 3.34 -10.79 1.61
C LEU A 69 4.12 -9.72 0.83
N THR A 70 4.63 -10.07 -0.34
CA THR A 70 5.28 -9.09 -1.23
C THR A 70 4.31 -8.00 -1.67
N GLY A 71 3.08 -8.36 -2.03
CA GLY A 71 2.06 -7.41 -2.48
C GLY A 71 1.69 -6.39 -1.40
N VAL A 72 1.40 -6.85 -0.18
CA VAL A 72 1.10 -5.98 0.96
C VAL A 72 2.31 -5.13 1.34
N PHE A 73 3.52 -5.69 1.34
CA PHE A 73 4.74 -4.93 1.64
C PHE A 73 4.99 -3.81 0.61
N VAL A 74 4.82 -4.10 -0.67
CA VAL A 74 4.96 -3.07 -1.71
C VAL A 74 3.86 -2.02 -1.61
N LEU A 75 2.63 -2.40 -1.28
CA LEU A 75 1.55 -1.45 -1.04
C LEU A 75 1.87 -0.53 0.14
N PHE A 76 2.39 -1.07 1.24
CA PHE A 76 2.85 -0.29 2.39
C PHE A 76 3.93 0.72 1.98
N LEU A 77 4.97 0.27 1.25
CA LEU A 77 6.06 1.16 0.81
C LEU A 77 5.56 2.24 -0.16
N TRP A 78 4.70 1.89 -1.12
CA TRP A 78 4.12 2.84 -2.07
C TRP A 78 3.19 3.83 -1.38
N GLY A 79 2.38 3.35 -0.43
CA GLY A 79 1.52 4.19 0.39
C GLY A 79 2.33 5.24 1.14
N ILE A 80 3.34 4.83 1.92
CA ILE A 80 4.23 5.76 2.63
C ILE A 80 4.92 6.71 1.64
N GLY A 81 5.50 6.19 0.56
CA GLY A 81 6.25 6.98 -0.41
C GLY A 81 5.39 8.06 -1.07
N VAL A 82 4.15 7.73 -1.47
CA VAL A 82 3.23 8.70 -2.08
C VAL A 82 2.78 9.75 -1.07
N GLN A 83 2.49 9.35 0.18
CA GLN A 83 2.07 10.31 1.20
C GLN A 83 3.22 11.23 1.62
N ALA A 84 4.43 10.70 1.76
CA ALA A 84 5.62 11.48 2.07
C ALA A 84 5.97 12.45 0.93
N ALA A 85 5.85 12.02 -0.33
CA ALA A 85 6.03 12.90 -1.48
C ALA A 85 4.97 14.00 -1.54
N ASN A 86 3.71 13.69 -1.22
CA ASN A 86 2.64 14.67 -1.17
C ASN A 86 2.89 15.75 -0.09
N GLU A 87 3.31 15.34 1.11
CA GLU A 87 3.63 16.28 2.18
C GLU A 87 4.89 17.10 1.88
N MET A 88 5.93 16.48 1.30
CA MET A 88 7.11 17.21 0.80
C MET A 88 6.70 18.27 -0.23
N VAL A 89 5.86 17.94 -1.21
CA VAL A 89 5.38 18.94 -2.20
C VAL A 89 4.61 20.06 -1.51
N ARG A 90 3.76 19.74 -0.52
CA ARG A 90 3.03 20.74 0.26
C ARG A 90 3.96 21.69 1.03
N LEU A 91 5.03 21.16 1.63
CA LEU A 91 6.04 21.96 2.34
C LEU A 91 6.88 22.79 1.35
N ALA A 92 7.22 22.23 0.20
CA ALA A 92 7.94 22.94 -0.87
C ALA A 92 7.14 24.16 -1.39
N MET A 93 5.83 24.01 -1.60
CA MET A 93 4.95 25.11 -2.01
C MET A 93 4.84 26.24 -0.99
N ARG A 94 5.28 26.00 0.26
CA ARG A 94 5.37 27.01 1.33
C ARG A 94 6.77 27.64 1.43
N ASN A 95 7.62 27.44 0.42
CA ASN A 95 9.03 27.87 0.40
C ASN A 95 9.80 27.41 1.64
N ARG A 96 9.52 26.20 2.13
CA ARG A 96 10.13 25.67 3.35
C ARG A 96 11.49 24.99 3.13
N TYR A 97 11.87 24.75 1.88
CA TYR A 97 13.15 24.13 1.54
C TYR A 97 14.05 25.14 0.84
N ASP A 98 15.30 25.17 1.25
CA ASP A 98 16.33 26.03 0.66
C ASP A 98 16.95 25.41 -0.60
N GLY A 99 16.76 24.09 -0.81
CA GLY A 99 17.19 23.42 -2.04
C GLY A 99 16.62 22.01 -2.25
N PRO A 100 16.83 21.43 -3.45
CA PRO A 100 16.27 20.13 -3.82
C PRO A 100 16.77 18.96 -2.97
N LEU A 101 18.03 19.00 -2.53
CA LEU A 101 18.61 17.94 -1.71
C LEU A 101 17.95 17.89 -0.32
N GLU A 102 17.67 19.06 0.27
CA GLU A 102 16.94 19.14 1.53
C GLU A 102 15.54 18.52 1.41
N ALA A 103 14.79 18.91 0.38
CA ALA A 103 13.46 18.37 0.11
C ALA A 103 13.47 16.83 -0.01
N ILE A 104 14.43 16.27 -0.74
CA ILE A 104 14.57 14.79 -0.89
C ILE A 104 14.86 14.14 0.47
N THR A 105 15.80 14.69 1.25
CA THR A 105 16.11 14.11 2.57
C THR A 105 14.93 14.21 3.53
N ASP A 106 14.16 15.30 3.44
CA ASP A 106 12.98 15.52 4.27
C ASP A 106 11.84 14.56 3.90
N ALA A 107 11.66 14.24 2.61
CA ALA A 107 10.70 13.22 2.19
C ALA A 107 10.99 11.84 2.82
N PHE A 108 12.27 11.46 2.94
CA PHE A 108 12.63 10.21 3.64
C PHE A 108 12.35 10.29 5.14
N LYS A 109 12.58 11.45 5.78
CA LYS A 109 12.25 11.66 7.20
C LYS A 109 10.75 11.55 7.43
N ILE A 110 9.95 12.26 6.63
CA ILE A 110 8.48 12.20 6.67
C ILE A 110 7.99 10.76 6.45
N GLY A 111 8.56 10.06 5.47
CA GLY A 111 8.23 8.67 5.21
C GLY A 111 8.55 7.74 6.40
N ALA A 112 9.69 7.94 7.05
CA ALA A 112 10.07 7.19 8.25
C ALA A 112 9.13 7.51 9.43
N GLU A 113 8.78 8.78 9.63
CA GLU A 113 7.81 9.20 10.66
C GLU A 113 6.46 8.54 10.43
N PHE A 114 5.89 8.63 9.22
CA PHE A 114 4.65 7.94 8.88
C PHE A 114 4.74 6.43 9.09
N GLY A 115 5.86 5.81 8.67
CA GLY A 115 6.11 4.39 8.87
C GLY A 115 6.07 4.00 10.36
N LEU A 116 6.67 4.81 11.23
CA LEU A 116 6.64 4.60 12.68
C LEU A 116 5.25 4.85 13.28
N THR A 117 4.54 5.88 12.81
CA THR A 117 3.16 6.17 13.25
C THR A 117 2.22 5.01 12.97
N ILE A 118 2.35 4.36 11.81
CA ILE A 118 1.48 3.25 11.42
C ILE A 118 2.00 1.88 11.87
N ALA A 119 3.18 1.81 12.48
CA ALA A 119 3.78 0.57 13.02
C ALA A 119 3.10 0.12 14.33
N THR A 120 1.78 0.01 14.30
CA THR A 120 0.96 -0.46 15.42
C THR A 120 0.64 -1.94 15.28
N VAL A 121 0.46 -2.63 16.41
CA VAL A 121 0.11 -4.07 16.44
C VAL A 121 -1.13 -4.38 15.60
N PRO A 122 -2.25 -3.62 15.68
CA PRO A 122 -3.43 -3.91 14.87
C PRO A 122 -3.17 -3.82 13.36
N ILE A 123 -2.42 -2.81 12.90
CA ILE A 123 -2.08 -2.66 11.48
C ILE A 123 -1.16 -3.80 11.03
N GLY A 124 -0.18 -4.19 11.87
CA GLY A 124 0.68 -5.34 11.61
C GLY A 124 -0.09 -6.64 11.44
N ILE A 125 -1.09 -6.90 12.29
CA ILE A 125 -1.97 -8.06 12.17
C ILE A 125 -2.75 -8.01 10.84
N VAL A 126 -3.32 -6.85 10.49
CA VAL A 126 -4.05 -6.68 9.22
C VAL A 126 -3.14 -6.94 8.02
N PHE A 127 -1.89 -6.46 8.04
CA PHE A 127 -0.94 -6.75 6.96
C PHE A 127 -0.63 -8.24 6.82
N VAL A 128 -0.38 -8.95 7.92
CA VAL A 128 -0.10 -10.39 7.87
C VAL A 128 -1.32 -11.19 7.38
N VAL A 129 -2.50 -10.93 7.97
CA VAL A 129 -3.74 -11.63 7.61
C VAL A 129 -4.12 -11.35 6.16
N SER A 130 -4.07 -10.09 5.74
CA SER A 130 -4.40 -9.73 4.36
C SER A 130 -3.38 -10.24 3.34
N ALA A 131 -2.10 -10.33 3.68
CA ALA A 131 -1.07 -10.94 2.83
C ALA A 131 -1.40 -12.41 2.54
N VAL A 132 -1.73 -13.18 3.58
CA VAL A 132 -2.08 -14.60 3.41
C VAL A 132 -3.37 -14.74 2.59
N ILE A 133 -4.44 -14.04 2.97
CA ILE A 133 -5.75 -14.14 2.31
C ILE A 133 -5.66 -13.73 0.84
N SER A 134 -5.06 -12.56 0.55
CA SER A 134 -4.94 -12.06 -0.81
C SER A 134 -4.13 -13.03 -1.68
N GLY A 135 -3.01 -13.54 -1.16
CA GLY A 135 -2.15 -14.52 -1.83
C GLY A 135 -2.91 -15.77 -2.24
N LEU A 136 -3.62 -16.38 -1.30
CA LEU A 136 -4.40 -17.60 -1.52
C LEU A 136 -5.58 -17.37 -2.49
N LEU A 137 -6.33 -16.28 -2.34
CA LEU A 137 -7.44 -15.95 -3.24
C LEU A 137 -6.96 -15.72 -4.68
N THR A 138 -5.81 -15.06 -4.84
CA THR A 138 -5.20 -14.82 -6.15
C THR A 138 -4.77 -16.13 -6.83
N ASP A 139 -4.16 -17.06 -6.08
CA ASP A 139 -3.77 -18.36 -6.61
C ASP A 139 -4.98 -19.24 -6.91
N TYR A 140 -6.01 -19.20 -6.07
CA TYR A 140 -7.28 -19.87 -6.31
C TYR A 140 -7.95 -19.39 -7.60
N ALA A 141 -8.05 -18.08 -7.79
CA ALA A 141 -8.61 -17.50 -9.01
C ALA A 141 -7.83 -17.93 -10.26
N ASN A 142 -6.50 -18.02 -10.15
CA ASN A 142 -5.64 -18.50 -11.24
C ASN A 142 -5.87 -19.99 -11.55
N ARG A 143 -6.14 -20.84 -10.56
CA ARG A 143 -6.41 -22.26 -10.78
C ARG A 143 -7.80 -22.50 -11.38
N ARG A 144 -8.79 -21.69 -10.98
CA ARG A 144 -10.19 -21.87 -11.38
C ARG A 144 -10.51 -21.38 -12.79
N TRP A 145 -9.91 -20.26 -13.19
CA TRP A 145 -10.22 -19.54 -14.44
C TRP A 145 -8.98 -19.34 -15.32
N ARG A 146 -8.17 -20.41 -15.41
CA ARG A 146 -6.91 -20.43 -16.14
C ARG A 146 -7.12 -20.38 -17.66
#